data_AF-A0A963PAA9-F1
#
_entry.id   AF-A0A963PAA9-F1
#
_cell.length_a   1.000
_cell.length_b   1.000
_cell.length_c   1.000
_cell.angle_alpha   90.00
_cell.angle_beta   90.00
_cell.angle_gamma   90.00
#
_symmetry.space_group_name_H-M   'P 1'
#
loop_
_entity.id
_entity.type
_entity.pdbx_description
1 polymer ?
#
loop_
_entity_poly.entity_id
_entity_poly.type
_entity_poly.pdbx_seq_one_letter_code
_entity_poly.pdbx_strand_id
1 'polypeptide(L)'
;MSSLVGKYLKWAFGGTTIVDTLDGTDRGANDFGTVASGRFDDPSSDGRYLGDAVRIIDNARGGNDTMFGTSGNDNILGDSAFMDGSARGGNDIIFGMGGGGTLTGDALVMGGNARGGNDRIYAGNHEDSNVVIQGDGGFAAATVKGGNDVIVDGAGSSLIYGDFQSGGQGGNDKIWGGGGSDTIYGGGGNDRIDGGSGVDILRGGDGNDVFVVRPGTELDFIEDFTHGEDRLNLSATGVSFSELDTDGNGTINAADDFTAISGAALTVDIDAAAGLSAQTNLFLTGVQQLTAGDLILG
;
A
#
# COMPACT_ATOMS: atom_id res chain seq x y z
N MET A 1 22.81 -17.44 29.00
CA MET A 1 22.95 -16.24 29.84
C MET A 1 22.17 -15.15 29.14
N SER A 2 20.99 -14.83 29.67
CA SER A 2 20.14 -13.75 29.16
C SER A 2 20.85 -12.43 29.46
N SER A 3 21.33 -11.74 28.43
CA SER A 3 21.65 -10.32 28.57
C SER A 3 20.35 -9.55 28.43
N LEU A 4 19.86 -9.02 29.55
CA LEU A 4 18.94 -7.88 29.51
C LEU A 4 19.66 -6.74 28.77
N VAL A 5 19.40 -6.56 27.47
CA VAL A 5 19.72 -5.30 26.79
C VAL A 5 18.53 -4.37 27.05
N GLY A 6 18.69 -3.54 28.09
CA GLY A 6 17.69 -2.57 28.46
C GLY A 6 17.70 -1.32 27.57
N LYS A 7 16.53 -1.00 27.02
CA LYS A 7 15.72 0.19 27.41
C LYS A 7 16.18 1.60 27.02
N TYR A 8 16.98 1.80 25.98
CA TYR A 8 17.19 3.17 25.49
C TYR A 8 17.14 3.25 23.97
N LEU A 9 16.07 3.90 23.50
CA LEU A 9 15.96 4.71 22.29
C LEU A 9 17.33 5.26 21.85
N LYS A 10 17.93 4.68 20.80
CA LYS A 10 19.22 5.13 20.26
C LYS A 10 18.96 6.10 19.09
N TRP A 11 18.74 7.36 19.41
CA TRP A 11 18.71 8.42 18.41
C TRP A 11 20.11 8.75 17.91
N ALA A 12 20.29 8.75 16.58
CA ALA A 12 21.52 9.17 15.92
C ALA A 12 21.35 10.57 15.31
N PHE A 13 21.86 11.59 15.99
CA PHE A 13 22.42 12.75 15.29
C PHE A 13 23.94 12.64 15.35
N GLY A 14 24.58 12.54 14.18
CA GLY A 14 26.04 12.51 14.06
C GLY A 14 26.67 11.11 14.10
N GLY A 15 26.48 10.34 13.02
CA GLY A 15 27.44 9.29 12.65
C GLY A 15 27.53 8.05 13.54
N THR A 16 26.53 7.74 14.37
CA THR A 16 26.47 6.47 15.10
C THR A 16 25.36 5.58 14.56
N THR A 17 25.73 4.56 13.80
CA THR A 17 24.83 3.48 13.37
C THR A 17 24.25 2.78 14.59
N ILE A 18 22.94 2.54 14.63
CA ILE A 18 22.32 1.60 15.58
C ILE A 18 22.88 0.21 15.24
N VAL A 19 23.97 -0.23 15.87
CA VAL A 19 24.52 -1.59 15.65
C VAL A 19 23.84 -2.57 16.60
N ASP A 20 22.51 -2.53 16.67
CA ASP A 20 21.71 -3.38 17.56
C ASP A 20 21.11 -4.56 16.80
N THR A 21 21.04 -5.71 17.45
CA THR A 21 20.47 -6.95 16.90
C THR A 21 19.60 -7.59 17.97
N LEU A 22 18.32 -7.80 17.66
CA LEU A 22 17.41 -8.60 18.48
C LEU A 22 17.47 -10.05 18.02
N ASP A 23 17.68 -10.99 18.95
CA ASP A 23 17.77 -12.42 18.65
C ASP A 23 16.98 -13.29 19.65
N GLY A 24 16.98 -14.61 19.43
CA GLY A 24 16.39 -15.55 20.38
C GLY A 24 14.89 -15.31 20.62
N THR A 25 14.53 -14.84 21.81
CA THR A 25 13.14 -14.51 22.20
C THR A 25 12.97 -13.03 22.57
N ASP A 26 13.91 -12.19 22.14
CA ASP A 26 13.91 -10.77 22.44
C ASP A 26 12.68 -10.08 21.86
N ARG A 27 12.33 -8.94 22.45
CA ARG A 27 11.22 -8.09 21.99
C ARG A 27 11.69 -6.66 21.91
N GLY A 28 11.43 -6.06 20.76
CA GLY A 28 11.48 -4.64 20.51
C GLY A 28 10.64 -3.85 21.49
N ALA A 29 10.98 -2.60 21.65
CA ALA A 29 10.24 -1.68 22.50
C ALA A 29 9.10 -1.07 21.69
N ASN A 30 7.95 -0.81 22.31
CA ASN A 30 6.92 0.00 21.66
C ASN A 30 7.31 1.46 21.84
N ASP A 31 7.99 2.01 20.86
CA ASP A 31 8.57 3.33 20.86
C ASP A 31 7.61 4.35 20.23
N PHE A 32 7.47 5.48 20.93
CA PHE A 32 6.81 6.67 20.41
C PHE A 32 7.88 7.63 19.90
N GLY A 33 8.13 7.59 18.60
CA GLY A 33 9.15 8.37 17.92
C GLY A 33 8.56 9.58 17.17
N THR A 34 8.33 10.69 17.86
CA THR A 34 8.39 12.03 17.25
C THR A 34 9.77 12.62 17.47
N VAL A 35 10.33 13.22 16.42
CA VAL A 35 11.33 14.29 16.41
C VAL A 35 12.25 14.33 17.63
N ALA A 36 13.51 13.97 17.39
CA ALA A 36 14.56 14.07 18.37
C ALA A 36 15.00 15.48 18.72
N SER A 37 14.14 16.30 19.33
CA SER A 37 14.51 17.58 19.97
C SER A 37 15.41 18.50 19.12
N GLY A 38 15.35 18.39 17.80
CA GLY A 38 15.57 19.49 16.90
C GLY A 38 14.20 20.10 16.71
N ARG A 39 14.07 21.39 16.96
CA ARG A 39 12.91 22.21 16.61
C ARG A 39 12.15 21.70 15.36
N PHE A 40 10.87 22.05 15.28
CA PHE A 40 10.12 22.28 14.03
C PHE A 40 10.81 23.23 13.02
N ASP A 41 12.13 23.44 13.08
CA ASP A 41 12.85 24.54 12.44
C ASP A 41 13.87 24.07 11.41
N ASP A 42 13.97 22.78 11.11
CA ASP A 42 14.42 22.35 9.77
C ASP A 42 13.51 21.24 9.22
N PRO A 43 12.33 21.60 8.70
CA PRO A 43 11.41 20.66 8.07
C PRO A 43 11.99 19.99 6.82
N SER A 44 13.15 20.44 6.31
CA SER A 44 13.69 20.03 5.01
C SER A 44 14.77 18.94 5.05
N SER A 45 15.11 18.42 6.23
CA SER A 45 16.21 17.44 6.35
C SER A 45 15.77 16.01 6.08
N ASP A 46 16.40 15.36 5.09
CA ASP A 46 16.24 13.93 4.82
C ASP A 46 16.66 13.07 6.04
N GLY A 47 15.79 12.15 6.47
CA GLY A 47 16.02 11.26 7.62
C GLY A 47 16.12 9.78 7.29
N ARG A 48 16.70 9.00 8.22
CA ARG A 48 16.64 7.53 8.25
C ARG A 48 16.26 7.07 9.64
N TYR A 49 15.17 6.33 9.76
CA TYR A 49 14.57 5.95 11.04
C TYR A 49 14.27 4.45 11.04
N LEU A 50 14.51 3.84 12.20
CA LEU A 50 14.19 2.46 12.53
C LEU A 50 13.47 2.51 13.87
N GLY A 51 12.36 1.79 14.07
CA GLY A 51 11.72 1.74 15.37
C GLY A 51 12.54 0.97 16.40
N ASP A 52 13.11 -0.18 16.02
CA ASP A 52 13.80 -1.05 16.97
C ASP A 52 15.31 -1.20 16.72
N ALA A 53 15.66 -1.94 15.68
CA ALA A 53 17.00 -2.52 15.54
C ALA A 53 17.42 -2.58 14.08
N VAL A 54 18.73 -2.66 13.82
CA VAL A 54 19.17 -2.87 12.43
C VAL A 54 18.89 -4.30 11.97
N ARG A 55 18.83 -5.27 12.89
CA ARG A 55 18.49 -6.66 12.58
C ARG A 55 17.57 -7.27 13.63
N ILE A 56 16.54 -8.00 13.19
CA ILE A 56 15.69 -8.85 14.04
C ILE A 56 15.75 -10.26 13.48
N ILE A 57 16.25 -11.21 14.26
CA ILE A 57 16.51 -12.58 13.79
C ILE A 57 15.93 -13.64 14.73
N ASP A 58 16.02 -14.91 14.32
CA ASP A 58 15.55 -16.08 15.07
C ASP A 58 14.07 -16.00 15.44
N ASN A 59 13.68 -15.92 16.72
CA ASN A 59 12.27 -15.79 17.12
C ASN A 59 11.99 -14.45 17.81
N ALA A 60 12.88 -13.47 17.62
CA ALA A 60 12.72 -12.13 18.14
C ALA A 60 11.51 -11.44 17.49
N ARG A 61 11.04 -10.37 18.12
CA ARG A 61 9.90 -9.59 17.63
C ARG A 61 10.18 -8.11 17.64
N GLY A 62 9.67 -7.42 16.64
CA GLY A 62 9.45 -5.99 16.60
C GLY A 62 8.52 -5.51 17.72
N GLY A 63 8.68 -4.26 18.11
CA GLY A 63 7.78 -3.46 18.92
C GLY A 63 6.58 -2.99 18.11
N ASN A 64 5.62 -2.32 18.74
CA ASN A 64 4.60 -1.59 17.98
C ASN A 64 4.89 -0.10 18.10
N ASP A 65 5.33 0.50 17.02
CA ASP A 65 5.93 1.82 17.02
C ASP A 65 4.99 2.87 16.44
N THR A 66 5.19 4.12 16.86
CA THR A 66 4.53 5.27 16.24
C THR A 66 5.60 6.25 15.80
N MET A 67 5.75 6.41 14.50
CA MET A 67 6.84 7.13 13.86
C MET A 67 6.33 8.32 13.06
N PHE A 68 7.13 9.39 13.04
CA PHE A 68 6.81 10.63 12.36
C PHE A 68 8.00 11.09 11.53
N GLY A 69 7.80 11.23 10.22
CA GLY A 69 8.70 11.88 9.28
C GLY A 69 8.67 13.40 9.38
N THR A 70 9.24 14.03 8.37
CA THR A 70 9.42 15.45 8.16
C THR A 70 8.88 15.84 6.78
N SER A 71 9.09 17.08 6.33
CA SER A 71 8.80 17.43 4.93
C SER A 71 9.99 17.18 3.98
N GLY A 72 11.08 16.57 4.47
CA GLY A 72 12.23 16.11 3.67
C GLY A 72 12.07 14.67 3.18
N ASN A 73 13.08 14.12 2.49
CA ASN A 73 13.00 12.73 2.02
C ASN A 73 13.36 11.76 3.15
N ASP A 74 12.34 11.14 3.74
CA ASP A 74 12.52 10.28 4.90
C ASP A 74 12.49 8.80 4.52
N ASN A 75 13.42 8.02 5.08
CA ASN A 75 13.37 6.56 5.03
C ASN A 75 12.98 6.05 6.41
N ILE A 76 11.72 5.68 6.57
CA ILE A 76 11.15 5.20 7.83
C ILE A 76 10.90 3.71 7.70
N LEU A 77 11.45 2.93 8.64
CA LEU A 77 11.19 1.50 8.79
C LEU A 77 10.58 1.32 10.18
N GLY A 78 9.38 0.74 10.28
CA GLY A 78 8.72 0.56 11.57
C GLY A 78 9.53 -0.30 12.51
N ASP A 79 10.11 -1.41 12.04
CA ASP A 79 10.95 -2.25 12.89
C ASP A 79 12.44 -2.11 12.61
N SER A 80 12.87 -2.56 11.41
CA SER A 80 14.27 -2.91 11.20
C SER A 80 14.72 -2.89 9.75
N ALA A 81 16.04 -2.83 9.54
CA ALA A 81 16.59 -2.91 8.18
C ALA A 81 16.56 -4.36 7.64
N PHE A 82 16.66 -5.35 8.52
CA PHE A 82 16.73 -6.76 8.13
C PHE A 82 16.00 -7.65 9.13
N MET A 83 15.06 -8.45 8.64
CA MET A 83 14.41 -9.52 9.40
C MET A 83 14.74 -10.90 8.83
N ASP A 84 15.00 -11.87 9.68
CA ASP A 84 15.27 -13.26 9.25
C ASP A 84 14.82 -14.30 10.28
N GLY A 85 14.84 -15.58 9.91
CA GLY A 85 14.46 -16.69 10.78
C GLY A 85 12.95 -16.81 10.90
N SER A 86 12.42 -16.80 12.11
CA SER A 86 10.98 -16.78 12.44
C SER A 86 10.59 -15.48 13.14
N ALA A 87 11.36 -14.41 12.90
CA ALA A 87 11.13 -13.08 13.43
C ALA A 87 9.74 -12.57 13.05
N ARG A 88 9.19 -11.66 13.85
CA ARG A 88 7.89 -11.04 13.58
C ARG A 88 7.99 -9.54 13.73
N GLY A 89 7.41 -8.83 12.79
CA GLY A 89 7.36 -7.39 12.83
C GLY A 89 6.26 -6.87 13.74
N GLY A 90 6.29 -5.57 13.90
CA GLY A 90 5.46 -4.74 14.75
C GLY A 90 4.03 -4.59 14.28
N ASN A 91 3.29 -3.63 14.81
CA ASN A 91 2.06 -3.16 14.18
C ASN A 91 2.11 -1.66 14.35
N ASP A 92 2.70 -1.05 13.35
CA ASP A 92 3.29 0.26 13.45
C ASP A 92 2.36 1.30 12.87
N ILE A 93 2.59 2.54 13.29
CA ILE A 93 1.87 3.70 12.81
C ILE A 93 2.90 4.69 12.30
N ILE A 94 2.94 4.90 10.99
CA ILE A 94 3.92 5.76 10.34
C ILE A 94 3.20 6.98 9.75
N PHE A 95 3.69 8.18 10.07
CA PHE A 95 3.24 9.43 9.48
C PHE A 95 4.37 10.07 8.66
N GLY A 96 4.26 10.10 7.33
CA GLY A 96 5.29 10.63 6.43
C GLY A 96 5.46 12.16 6.44
N MET A 97 4.38 12.91 6.76
CA MET A 97 4.36 14.38 6.78
C MET A 97 4.62 15.11 5.45
N GLY A 98 4.50 14.43 4.31
CA GLY A 98 4.45 15.08 2.99
C GLY A 98 5.79 15.37 2.31
N GLY A 99 6.91 14.91 2.88
CA GLY A 99 8.16 14.79 2.14
C GLY A 99 8.19 13.55 1.25
N GLY A 100 9.21 13.45 0.39
CA GLY A 100 9.45 12.24 -0.40
C GLY A 100 10.04 11.09 0.44
N GLY A 101 10.55 10.06 -0.24
CA GLY A 101 11.34 9.00 0.40
C GLY A 101 10.62 7.66 0.44
N THR A 102 10.85 6.88 1.49
CA THR A 102 10.33 5.51 1.62
C THR A 102 9.78 5.27 3.01
N LEU A 103 8.52 4.83 3.07
CA LEU A 103 7.85 4.40 4.28
C LEU A 103 7.64 2.89 4.19
N THR A 104 8.15 2.15 5.16
CA THR A 104 8.04 0.70 5.24
C THR A 104 7.50 0.34 6.61
N GLY A 105 6.38 -0.38 6.69
CA GLY A 105 5.75 -0.74 7.95
C GLY A 105 6.65 -1.63 8.80
N ASP A 106 7.21 -2.73 8.29
CA ASP A 106 8.15 -3.53 9.09
C ASP A 106 9.62 -3.30 8.69
N ALA A 107 10.07 -3.96 7.63
CA ALA A 107 11.49 -4.10 7.34
C ALA A 107 11.85 -4.13 5.86
N LEU A 108 12.95 -3.44 5.53
CA LEU A 108 13.41 -3.31 4.16
C LEU A 108 13.69 -4.65 3.48
N VAL A 109 14.27 -5.60 4.20
CA VAL A 109 14.56 -6.96 3.69
C VAL A 109 14.10 -8.00 4.69
N MET A 110 13.30 -8.95 4.22
CA MET A 110 12.76 -10.04 5.02
C MET A 110 13.16 -11.40 4.46
N GLY A 111 13.66 -12.27 5.33
CA GLY A 111 14.19 -13.60 5.03
C GLY A 111 13.58 -14.71 5.87
N GLY A 112 13.89 -15.96 5.49
CA GLY A 112 13.44 -17.14 6.22
C GLY A 112 11.91 -17.27 6.23
N ASN A 113 11.35 -17.49 7.41
CA ASN A 113 9.91 -17.54 7.70
C ASN A 113 9.46 -16.31 8.51
N ALA A 114 10.16 -15.18 8.34
CA ALA A 114 9.77 -13.92 8.96
C ALA A 114 8.33 -13.54 8.57
N ARG A 115 7.68 -12.76 9.43
CA ARG A 115 6.33 -12.27 9.18
C ARG A 115 6.27 -10.80 9.49
N GLY A 116 5.71 -10.02 8.59
CA GLY A 116 5.33 -8.66 8.89
C GLY A 116 4.13 -8.61 9.83
N GLY A 117 3.83 -7.43 10.36
CA GLY A 117 2.62 -7.20 11.11
C GLY A 117 1.65 -6.29 10.39
N ASN A 118 0.68 -5.72 11.11
CA ASN A 118 -0.45 -5.03 10.47
C ASN A 118 -0.33 -3.53 10.71
N ASP A 119 0.12 -2.83 9.71
CA ASP A 119 0.61 -1.48 9.84
C ASP A 119 -0.40 -0.45 9.37
N ARG A 120 -0.18 0.78 9.83
CA ARG A 120 -0.94 1.96 9.40
C ARG A 120 0.03 3.00 8.91
N ILE A 121 -0.01 3.26 7.61
CA ILE A 121 0.89 4.21 6.98
C ILE A 121 0.08 5.39 6.45
N TYR A 122 0.47 6.59 6.87
CA TYR A 122 -0.12 7.87 6.50
C TYR A 122 0.95 8.76 5.88
N ALA A 123 1.13 8.70 4.56
CA ALA A 123 2.22 9.43 3.89
C ALA A 123 2.01 10.96 3.89
N GLY A 124 0.77 11.42 3.69
CA GLY A 124 0.43 12.85 3.64
C GLY A 124 0.72 13.48 2.26
N ASN A 125 0.56 14.80 2.14
CA ASN A 125 0.64 15.47 0.84
C ASN A 125 2.07 15.79 0.41
N HIS A 126 2.51 15.29 -0.73
CA HIS A 126 3.87 15.32 -1.26
C HIS A 126 3.91 15.80 -2.73
N GLU A 127 3.23 16.91 -3.05
CA GLU A 127 2.95 17.39 -4.42
C GLU A 127 4.15 17.50 -5.38
N ASP A 128 5.39 17.60 -4.89
CA ASP A 128 6.63 17.72 -5.69
C ASP A 128 7.60 16.53 -5.53
N SER A 129 7.24 15.48 -4.79
CA SER A 129 8.17 14.39 -4.43
C SER A 129 7.51 13.03 -4.50
N ASN A 130 8.10 12.08 -5.21
CA ASN A 130 7.57 10.72 -5.20
C ASN A 130 7.83 10.04 -3.85
N VAL A 131 6.80 9.45 -3.27
CA VAL A 131 6.90 8.59 -2.09
C VAL A 131 6.80 7.13 -2.53
N VAL A 132 7.63 6.28 -1.92
CA VAL A 132 7.47 4.83 -2.00
C VAL A 132 6.88 4.36 -0.68
N ILE A 133 5.73 3.71 -0.72
CA ILE A 133 5.07 3.13 0.46
C ILE A 133 5.08 1.61 0.33
N GLN A 134 5.43 0.92 1.40
CA GLN A 134 5.44 -0.54 1.51
C GLN A 134 4.78 -0.89 2.85
N GLY A 135 3.72 -1.70 2.85
CA GLY A 135 3.13 -2.17 4.11
C GLY A 135 4.14 -2.98 4.91
N ASP A 136 4.72 -4.03 4.35
CA ASP A 136 5.72 -4.81 5.09
C ASP A 136 7.18 -4.47 4.74
N GLY A 137 7.55 -4.55 3.45
CA GLY A 137 8.97 -4.59 3.08
C GLY A 137 9.31 -4.47 1.61
N GLY A 138 10.59 -4.25 1.31
CA GLY A 138 11.04 -4.10 -0.09
C GLY A 138 11.30 -5.44 -0.75
N PHE A 139 12.07 -6.30 -0.08
CA PHE A 139 12.49 -7.59 -0.64
C PHE A 139 12.20 -8.73 0.32
N ALA A 140 11.43 -9.71 -0.13
CA ALA A 140 11.08 -10.89 0.66
C ALA A 140 11.55 -12.19 0.00
N ALA A 141 12.04 -13.13 0.82
CA ALA A 141 12.15 -14.52 0.39
C ALA A 141 10.73 -15.13 0.23
N ALA A 142 10.56 -16.10 -0.67
CA ALA A 142 9.25 -16.68 -1.01
C ALA A 142 8.43 -17.27 0.17
N THR A 143 9.06 -17.55 1.31
CA THR A 143 8.42 -18.13 2.50
C THR A 143 8.02 -17.10 3.56
N VAL A 144 8.40 -15.84 3.38
CA VAL A 144 7.98 -14.71 4.24
C VAL A 144 6.49 -14.48 4.06
N LYS A 145 5.83 -13.91 5.08
CA LYS A 145 4.42 -13.52 5.03
C LYS A 145 4.25 -12.05 5.38
N GLY A 146 3.40 -11.37 4.65
CA GLY A 146 3.02 -9.99 4.86
C GLY A 146 1.89 -9.81 5.87
N GLY A 147 1.54 -8.55 6.02
CA GLY A 147 0.72 -7.92 7.02
C GLY A 147 -0.77 -7.96 6.73
N ASN A 148 -1.53 -6.99 7.20
CA ASN A 148 -2.85 -6.66 6.65
C ASN A 148 -2.98 -5.17 6.90
N ASP A 149 -2.56 -4.41 5.92
CA ASP A 149 -2.11 -3.06 6.15
C ASP A 149 -3.18 -2.05 5.76
N VAL A 150 -3.02 -0.87 6.32
CA VAL A 150 -3.87 0.27 6.04
C VAL A 150 -2.96 1.38 5.57
N ILE A 151 -2.93 1.57 4.26
CA ILE A 151 -2.13 2.59 3.61
C ILE A 151 -3.04 3.71 3.15
N VAL A 152 -2.83 4.89 3.69
CA VAL A 152 -3.54 6.11 3.31
C VAL A 152 -2.53 7.15 2.87
N ASP A 153 -2.54 7.43 1.58
CA ASP A 153 -1.73 8.47 1.01
C ASP A 153 -2.54 9.77 0.80
N GLY A 154 -1.84 10.87 0.55
CA GLY A 154 -2.37 12.22 0.35
C GLY A 154 -2.34 12.66 -1.10
N ALA A 155 -2.05 13.94 -1.33
CA ALA A 155 -1.82 14.48 -2.67
C ALA A 155 -0.37 14.23 -3.13
N GLY A 156 -0.13 14.06 -4.43
CA GLY A 156 1.16 13.73 -5.03
C GLY A 156 1.14 12.35 -5.71
N SER A 157 2.12 12.09 -6.58
CA SER A 157 2.24 10.80 -7.26
C SER A 157 3.12 9.83 -6.45
N SER A 158 2.57 8.66 -6.17
CA SER A 158 3.20 7.64 -5.34
C SER A 158 3.36 6.28 -6.03
N LEU A 159 4.29 5.51 -5.47
CA LEU A 159 4.44 4.09 -5.74
C LEU A 159 4.12 3.32 -4.45
N ILE A 160 3.00 2.61 -4.44
CA ILE A 160 2.45 1.96 -3.26
C ILE A 160 2.45 0.45 -3.43
N TYR A 161 2.96 -0.25 -2.43
CA TYR A 161 2.87 -1.69 -2.28
C TYR A 161 2.12 -1.98 -0.97
N GLY A 162 1.05 -2.76 -1.05
CA GLY A 162 0.35 -3.30 0.12
C GLY A 162 1.31 -4.16 0.94
N ASP A 163 1.95 -5.12 0.29
CA ASP A 163 2.95 -5.99 0.93
C ASP A 163 4.41 -5.68 0.47
N PHE A 164 5.05 -6.69 -0.12
CA PHE A 164 6.42 -6.68 -0.62
C PHE A 164 6.49 -6.23 -2.07
N GLN A 165 7.53 -5.47 -2.43
CA GLN A 165 7.82 -5.22 -3.85
C GLN A 165 8.18 -6.50 -4.60
N SER A 166 8.73 -7.53 -3.93
CA SER A 166 8.96 -8.84 -4.56
C SER A 166 9.06 -9.99 -3.56
N GLY A 167 8.47 -11.13 -3.94
CA GLY A 167 8.52 -12.37 -3.17
C GLY A 167 7.60 -12.34 -1.95
N GLY A 168 7.75 -13.34 -1.08
CA GLY A 168 6.86 -13.53 0.06
C GLY A 168 5.44 -13.96 -0.34
N GLN A 169 4.63 -14.20 0.68
CA GLN A 169 3.17 -14.26 0.63
C GLN A 169 2.69 -12.93 1.18
N GLY A 170 1.61 -12.36 0.65
CA GLY A 170 1.06 -11.13 1.20
C GLY A 170 0.04 -11.31 2.32
N GLY A 171 -0.69 -10.25 2.61
CA GLY A 171 -1.96 -10.26 3.32
C GLY A 171 -3.01 -9.32 2.73
N ASN A 172 -4.07 -9.04 3.50
CA ASN A 172 -5.27 -8.38 2.96
C ASN A 172 -5.26 -6.89 3.32
N ASP A 173 -4.97 -6.06 2.32
CA ASP A 173 -4.65 -4.67 2.53
C ASP A 173 -5.80 -3.74 2.18
N LYS A 174 -5.73 -2.53 2.73
CA LYS A 174 -6.61 -1.42 2.38
C LYS A 174 -5.77 -0.23 1.99
N ILE A 175 -5.87 0.13 0.71
CA ILE A 175 -5.00 1.13 0.11
C ILE A 175 -5.85 2.26 -0.46
N TRP A 176 -5.51 3.48 -0.07
CA TRP A 176 -6.03 4.72 -0.64
C TRP A 176 -4.84 5.53 -1.18
N GLY A 177 -4.72 5.67 -2.51
CA GLY A 177 -3.67 6.45 -3.18
C GLY A 177 -3.84 7.96 -3.01
N GLY A 178 -5.08 8.42 -2.92
CA GLY A 178 -5.36 9.80 -2.57
C GLY A 178 -5.52 10.66 -3.81
N GLY A 179 -4.56 11.51 -4.13
CA GLY A 179 -4.66 12.32 -5.34
C GLY A 179 -3.33 12.49 -6.04
N GLY A 180 -3.27 12.31 -7.35
CA GLY A 180 -2.03 12.24 -8.10
C GLY A 180 -2.12 11.08 -9.08
N SER A 181 -1.10 10.87 -9.89
CA SER A 181 -1.03 9.64 -10.70
C SER A 181 -0.25 8.60 -9.92
N ASP A 182 -0.95 7.65 -9.32
CA ASP A 182 -0.36 6.64 -8.46
C ASP A 182 -0.13 5.33 -9.21
N THR A 183 0.86 4.55 -8.75
CA THR A 183 0.99 3.15 -9.13
C THR A 183 0.85 2.31 -7.87
N ILE A 184 -0.21 1.51 -7.81
CA ILE A 184 -0.59 0.75 -6.62
C ILE A 184 -0.56 -0.74 -6.93
N TYR A 185 0.13 -1.49 -6.08
CA TYR A 185 0.17 -2.95 -6.06
C TYR A 185 -0.42 -3.42 -4.72
N GLY A 186 -1.50 -4.20 -4.73
CA GLY A 186 -2.03 -4.87 -3.54
C GLY A 186 -1.01 -5.86 -3.01
N GLY A 187 -0.74 -6.90 -3.79
CA GLY A 187 0.27 -7.89 -3.45
C GLY A 187 -0.35 -9.26 -3.45
N GLY A 188 -0.33 -9.96 -2.32
CA GLY A 188 -0.97 -11.27 -2.22
C GLY A 188 -1.99 -11.31 -1.11
N GLY A 189 -3.27 -11.34 -1.43
CA GLY A 189 -4.32 -11.32 -0.43
C GLY A 189 -5.63 -10.94 -1.07
N ASN A 190 -6.61 -10.52 -0.27
CA ASN A 190 -7.85 -9.98 -0.82
C ASN A 190 -7.87 -8.50 -0.49
N ASP A 191 -7.35 -7.71 -1.42
CA ASP A 191 -7.04 -6.32 -1.21
C ASP A 191 -8.22 -5.42 -1.57
N ARG A 192 -8.23 -4.24 -0.95
CA ARG A 192 -9.16 -3.18 -1.32
C ARG A 192 -8.37 -1.95 -1.73
N ILE A 193 -8.46 -1.60 -3.00
CA ILE A 193 -7.65 -0.54 -3.62
C ILE A 193 -8.57 0.59 -4.10
N ASP A 194 -8.23 1.82 -3.73
CA ASP A 194 -8.88 3.05 -4.16
C ASP A 194 -7.78 4.01 -4.63
N GLY A 195 -7.60 4.13 -5.95
CA GLY A 195 -6.57 4.99 -6.54
C GLY A 195 -6.74 6.44 -6.09
N GLY A 196 -7.96 6.95 -6.27
CA GLY A 196 -8.34 8.29 -5.84
C GLY A 196 -8.52 9.20 -7.03
N SER A 197 -8.03 10.43 -6.98
CA SER A 197 -8.07 11.35 -8.13
C SER A 197 -6.76 11.33 -8.90
N GLY A 198 -6.79 11.57 -10.20
CA GLY A 198 -5.65 11.44 -11.09
C GLY A 198 -5.77 10.19 -11.96
N VAL A 199 -4.73 9.92 -12.75
CA VAL A 199 -4.67 8.76 -13.64
C VAL A 199 -3.84 7.68 -12.96
N ASP A 200 -4.48 6.64 -12.46
CA ASP A 200 -3.84 5.63 -11.64
C ASP A 200 -3.58 4.32 -12.40
N ILE A 201 -2.53 3.61 -11.97
CA ILE A 201 -2.25 2.23 -12.38
C ILE A 201 -2.43 1.33 -11.17
N LEU A 202 -3.39 0.43 -11.24
CA LEU A 202 -3.81 -0.43 -10.15
C LEU A 202 -3.57 -1.89 -10.51
N ARG A 203 -2.97 -2.62 -9.57
CA ARG A 203 -2.80 -4.06 -9.62
C ARG A 203 -3.22 -4.69 -8.31
N GLY A 204 -4.15 -5.64 -8.36
CA GLY A 204 -4.60 -6.38 -7.18
C GLY A 204 -3.55 -7.40 -6.75
N GLY A 205 -3.10 -8.19 -7.72
CA GLY A 205 -2.16 -9.28 -7.51
C GLY A 205 -2.87 -10.61 -7.28
N ASP A 206 -2.37 -11.41 -6.34
CA ASP A 206 -2.91 -12.74 -6.07
C ASP A 206 -4.08 -12.68 -5.08
N GLY A 207 -5.30 -12.98 -5.51
CA GLY A 207 -6.45 -13.22 -4.63
C GLY A 207 -7.75 -12.64 -5.18
N ASN A 208 -8.71 -12.29 -4.31
CA ASN A 208 -9.98 -11.71 -4.75
C ASN A 208 -10.04 -10.24 -4.35
N ASP A 209 -9.66 -9.36 -5.27
CA ASP A 209 -9.43 -7.96 -4.97
C ASP A 209 -10.65 -7.11 -5.26
N VAL A 210 -10.71 -5.94 -4.60
CA VAL A 210 -11.79 -4.97 -4.77
C VAL A 210 -11.22 -3.61 -5.14
N PHE A 211 -11.46 -3.20 -6.38
CA PHE A 211 -11.09 -1.88 -6.89
C PHE A 211 -12.26 -0.92 -6.72
N VAL A 212 -12.05 0.16 -5.97
CA VAL A 212 -13.07 1.18 -5.70
C VAL A 212 -13.02 2.22 -6.80
N VAL A 213 -14.16 2.41 -7.48
CA VAL A 213 -14.31 3.45 -8.50
C VAL A 213 -15.13 4.58 -7.89
N ARG A 214 -14.61 5.80 -7.98
CA ARG A 214 -15.28 7.01 -7.50
C ARG A 214 -15.79 7.82 -8.68
N PRO A 215 -16.92 8.53 -8.53
CA PRO A 215 -17.39 9.43 -9.58
C PRO A 215 -16.44 10.62 -9.72
N GLY A 216 -16.14 10.97 -10.96
CA GLY A 216 -15.36 12.15 -11.32
C GLY A 216 -13.86 12.01 -11.12
N THR A 217 -13.35 10.79 -11.10
CA THR A 217 -11.93 10.51 -11.27
C THR A 217 -11.58 10.52 -12.77
N GLU A 218 -10.30 10.67 -13.08
CA GLU A 218 -9.81 10.55 -14.45
C GLU A 218 -9.79 9.07 -14.90
N LEU A 219 -9.06 8.76 -15.98
CA LEU A 219 -8.94 7.42 -16.52
C LEU A 219 -8.00 6.56 -15.66
N ASP A 220 -8.53 5.49 -15.06
CA ASP A 220 -7.73 4.52 -14.30
C ASP A 220 -7.44 3.25 -15.11
N PHE A 221 -6.29 2.64 -14.86
CA PHE A 221 -5.83 1.40 -15.48
C PHE A 221 -5.77 0.29 -14.44
N ILE A 222 -6.62 -0.72 -14.55
CA ILE A 222 -6.48 -1.97 -13.79
C ILE A 222 -5.82 -3.00 -14.71
N GLU A 223 -4.59 -3.41 -14.37
CA GLU A 223 -3.75 -4.16 -15.30
C GLU A 223 -3.85 -5.69 -15.17
N ASP A 224 -4.40 -6.21 -14.07
CA ASP A 224 -4.45 -7.64 -13.75
C ASP A 224 -5.81 -8.16 -13.27
N PHE A 225 -6.89 -7.44 -13.58
CA PHE A 225 -8.25 -7.83 -13.20
C PHE A 225 -8.62 -9.25 -13.69
N THR A 226 -9.03 -10.11 -12.76
CA THR A 226 -9.43 -11.49 -13.01
C THR A 226 -10.95 -11.65 -12.87
N HIS A 227 -11.61 -11.85 -14.00
CA HIS A 227 -13.06 -12.10 -14.05
C HIS A 227 -13.48 -13.29 -13.18
N GLY A 228 -14.49 -13.08 -12.33
CA GLY A 228 -15.04 -14.08 -11.41
C GLY A 228 -14.28 -14.20 -10.08
N GLU A 229 -13.14 -13.53 -9.93
CA GLU A 229 -12.36 -13.44 -8.69
C GLU A 229 -12.42 -12.00 -8.15
N ASP A 230 -12.00 -11.03 -8.95
CA ASP A 230 -11.96 -9.61 -8.59
C ASP A 230 -13.30 -8.92 -8.74
N ARG A 231 -13.43 -7.76 -8.07
CA ARG A 231 -14.64 -6.93 -8.14
C ARG A 231 -14.36 -5.44 -8.29
N LEU A 232 -15.21 -4.78 -9.06
CA LEU A 232 -15.30 -3.34 -9.16
C LEU A 232 -16.39 -2.82 -8.23
N ASN A 233 -16.01 -1.99 -7.26
CA ASN A 233 -16.96 -1.34 -6.39
C ASN A 233 -17.40 0.01 -6.96
N LEU A 234 -18.57 0.00 -7.59
CA LEU A 234 -19.24 1.16 -8.19
C LEU A 234 -20.32 1.75 -7.27
N SER A 235 -20.40 1.31 -6.00
CA SER A 235 -21.44 1.75 -5.06
C SER A 235 -21.50 3.28 -4.89
N ALA A 236 -20.40 3.99 -5.17
CA ALA A 236 -20.30 5.44 -5.07
C ALA A 236 -20.75 6.18 -6.34
N THR A 237 -20.85 5.51 -7.49
CA THR A 237 -21.21 6.14 -8.78
C THR A 237 -22.72 6.17 -9.00
N GLY A 238 -23.46 5.27 -8.35
CA GLY A 238 -24.92 5.18 -8.45
C GLY A 238 -25.43 4.47 -9.71
N VAL A 239 -24.53 3.88 -10.52
CA VAL A 239 -24.90 3.09 -11.70
C VAL A 239 -25.50 1.75 -11.31
N SER A 240 -26.48 1.32 -12.08
CA SER A 240 -27.06 -0.01 -12.02
C SER A 240 -26.47 -0.92 -13.10
N PHE A 241 -26.57 -2.25 -12.88
CA PHE A 241 -26.10 -3.22 -13.87
C PHE A 241 -26.80 -3.04 -15.23
N SER A 242 -28.10 -2.75 -15.24
CA SER A 242 -28.89 -2.53 -16.47
C SER A 242 -28.53 -1.27 -17.24
N GLU A 243 -27.89 -0.29 -16.60
CA GLU A 243 -27.37 0.90 -17.31
C GLU A 243 -26.04 0.60 -18.01
N LEU A 244 -25.32 -0.42 -17.56
CA LEU A 244 -24.07 -0.87 -18.17
C LEU A 244 -24.27 -2.01 -19.18
N ASP A 245 -25.21 -2.94 -18.92
CA ASP A 245 -25.67 -4.01 -19.81
C ASP A 245 -26.86 -3.50 -20.64
N THR A 246 -26.54 -2.73 -21.68
CA THR A 246 -27.50 -2.01 -22.52
C THR A 246 -28.24 -2.92 -23.51
N ASP A 247 -27.65 -4.07 -23.87
CA ASP A 247 -28.30 -5.06 -24.73
C ASP A 247 -29.12 -6.11 -23.94
N GLY A 248 -28.92 -6.19 -22.62
CA GLY A 248 -29.66 -7.04 -21.69
C GLY A 248 -29.27 -8.52 -21.76
N ASN A 249 -28.07 -8.83 -22.25
CA ASN A 249 -27.59 -10.21 -22.41
C ASN A 249 -27.00 -10.80 -21.10
N GLY A 250 -26.87 -9.99 -20.04
CA GLY A 250 -26.32 -10.38 -18.75
C GLY A 250 -24.81 -10.19 -18.63
N THR A 251 -24.16 -9.52 -19.58
CA THR A 251 -22.73 -9.24 -19.60
C THR A 251 -22.46 -7.83 -20.10
N ILE A 252 -21.47 -7.16 -19.52
CA ILE A 252 -20.97 -5.86 -19.97
C ILE A 252 -19.79 -6.13 -20.91
N ASN A 253 -19.94 -5.90 -22.20
CA ASN A 253 -18.95 -6.20 -23.23
C ASN A 253 -19.06 -5.22 -24.42
N ALA A 254 -18.20 -5.33 -25.44
CA ALA A 254 -18.16 -4.40 -26.59
C ALA A 254 -19.47 -4.20 -27.39
N ALA A 255 -20.51 -5.00 -27.17
CA ALA A 255 -21.84 -4.77 -27.72
C ALA A 255 -22.60 -3.64 -26.98
N ASP A 256 -22.17 -3.29 -25.76
CA ASP A 256 -22.77 -2.26 -24.94
C ASP A 256 -22.27 -0.86 -25.28
N ASP A 257 -23.21 0.10 -25.28
CA ASP A 257 -23.00 1.47 -25.78
C ASP A 257 -21.87 2.24 -25.06
N PHE A 258 -21.55 1.89 -23.82
CA PHE A 258 -20.56 2.57 -22.97
C PHE A 258 -19.26 1.78 -22.81
N THR A 259 -19.01 0.85 -23.72
CA THR A 259 -17.81 0.03 -23.69
C THR A 259 -17.06 0.03 -25.01
N ALA A 260 -15.77 -0.24 -24.93
CA ALA A 260 -14.94 -0.49 -26.10
C ALA A 260 -13.93 -1.60 -25.80
N ILE A 261 -13.61 -2.41 -26.81
CA ILE A 261 -12.46 -3.31 -26.74
C ILE A 261 -11.33 -2.76 -27.60
N SER A 262 -10.17 -2.57 -26.98
CA SER A 262 -8.92 -2.25 -27.67
C SER A 262 -7.90 -3.35 -27.38
N GLY A 263 -7.66 -4.22 -28.35
CA GLY A 263 -6.81 -5.39 -28.18
C GLY A 263 -7.41 -6.39 -27.17
N ALA A 264 -6.72 -6.60 -26.05
CA ALA A 264 -7.15 -7.50 -24.98
C ALA A 264 -7.79 -6.76 -23.79
N ALA A 265 -8.11 -5.48 -23.94
CA ALA A 265 -8.61 -4.66 -22.85
C ALA A 265 -10.05 -4.17 -23.09
N LEU A 266 -10.83 -4.13 -22.02
CA LEU A 266 -12.17 -3.56 -21.96
C LEU A 266 -12.09 -2.16 -21.35
N THR A 267 -12.60 -1.16 -22.05
CA THR A 267 -12.84 0.17 -21.51
C THR A 267 -14.31 0.29 -21.13
N VAL A 268 -14.61 0.80 -19.94
CA VAL A 268 -15.98 1.09 -19.48
C VAL A 268 -16.07 2.56 -19.13
N ASP A 269 -16.96 3.29 -19.82
CA ASP A 269 -17.30 4.68 -19.52
C ASP A 269 -18.45 4.70 -18.49
N ILE A 270 -18.07 4.88 -17.21
CA ILE A 270 -19.01 4.80 -16.09
C ILE A 270 -19.88 6.07 -16.02
N ASP A 271 -19.36 7.21 -16.47
CA ASP A 271 -20.08 8.49 -16.37
C ASP A 271 -21.14 8.66 -17.44
N ALA A 272 -20.91 8.14 -18.65
CA ALA A 272 -21.92 8.09 -19.69
C ALA A 272 -23.13 7.24 -19.26
N ALA A 273 -22.90 6.13 -18.54
CA ALA A 273 -23.96 5.31 -17.97
C ALA A 273 -24.67 5.99 -16.78
N ALA A 274 -23.93 6.73 -15.94
CA ALA A 274 -24.47 7.45 -14.79
C ALA A 274 -25.15 8.80 -15.12
N GLY A 275 -24.99 9.29 -16.35
CA GLY A 275 -25.41 10.65 -16.75
C GLY A 275 -24.62 11.76 -16.04
N LEU A 276 -23.39 11.47 -15.62
CA LEU A 276 -22.50 12.40 -14.93
C LEU A 276 -21.67 13.22 -15.95
N SER A 277 -21.27 14.43 -15.56
CA SER A 277 -20.52 15.34 -16.44
C SER A 277 -19.00 15.18 -16.39
N ALA A 278 -18.50 14.21 -15.65
CA ALA A 278 -17.07 13.94 -15.49
C ALA A 278 -16.63 12.80 -16.43
N GLN A 279 -15.34 12.41 -16.39
CA GLN A 279 -14.75 11.40 -17.30
C GLN A 279 -14.14 10.22 -16.53
N THR A 280 -14.97 9.51 -15.76
CA THR A 280 -14.61 8.27 -15.07
C THR A 280 -14.60 7.14 -16.09
N ASN A 281 -13.44 6.93 -16.69
CA ASN A 281 -13.20 5.81 -17.59
C ASN A 281 -12.36 4.77 -16.86
N LEU A 282 -12.67 3.50 -17.06
CA LEU A 282 -11.89 2.39 -16.53
C LEU A 282 -11.33 1.55 -17.65
N PHE A 283 -10.02 1.32 -17.63
CA PHE A 283 -9.35 0.43 -18.57
C PHE A 283 -8.93 -0.86 -17.87
N LEU A 284 -9.55 -1.98 -18.26
CA LEU A 284 -9.29 -3.31 -17.72
C LEU A 284 -8.45 -4.11 -18.71
N THR A 285 -7.20 -4.38 -18.38
CA THR A 285 -6.31 -5.18 -19.25
C THR A 285 -6.59 -6.67 -19.11
N GLY A 286 -6.66 -7.39 -20.22
CA GLY A 286 -6.88 -8.85 -20.22
C GLY A 286 -8.35 -9.27 -20.09
N VAL A 287 -9.27 -8.31 -19.90
CA VAL A 287 -10.70 -8.54 -19.73
C VAL A 287 -11.45 -8.18 -21.02
N GLN A 288 -12.43 -9.01 -21.40
CA GLN A 288 -13.29 -8.77 -22.56
C GLN A 288 -14.77 -8.63 -22.22
N GLN A 289 -15.16 -9.05 -21.02
CA GLN A 289 -16.52 -8.94 -20.52
C GLN A 289 -16.53 -8.93 -18.99
N LEU A 290 -17.55 -8.31 -18.41
CA LEU A 290 -17.90 -8.41 -16.99
C LEU A 290 -19.31 -8.96 -16.82
N THR A 291 -19.62 -9.41 -15.62
CA THR A 291 -20.94 -9.88 -15.18
C THR A 291 -21.34 -9.16 -13.91
N ALA A 292 -22.59 -9.36 -13.47
CA ALA A 292 -23.05 -8.84 -12.18
C ALA A 292 -22.22 -9.34 -10.98
N GLY A 293 -21.52 -10.48 -11.09
CA GLY A 293 -20.66 -11.01 -10.02
C GLY A 293 -19.36 -10.24 -9.83
N ASP A 294 -18.91 -9.53 -10.87
CA ASP A 294 -17.70 -8.72 -10.89
C ASP A 294 -17.96 -7.30 -10.35
N LEU A 295 -19.21 -6.95 -10.02
CA LEU A 295 -19.58 -5.62 -9.58
C LEU A 295 -20.13 -5.62 -8.15
N ILE A 296 -19.79 -4.57 -7.42
CA ILE A 296 -20.47 -4.18 -6.18
C ILE A 296 -21.20 -2.87 -6.48
N LEU A 297 -22.53 -2.91 -6.44
CA LEU A 297 -23.42 -1.79 -6.76
C LEU A 297 -24.13 -1.27 -5.50
N GLY A 298 -24.60 -0.03 -5.56
CA GLY A 298 -25.29 0.67 -4.47
C GLY A 298 -26.80 0.42 -4.39
#